data_AF-A0A2M7E529-F1
#
_entry.id   AF-A0A2M7E529-F1
#
_cell.length_a   1.000
_cell.length_b   1.000
_cell.length_c   1.000
_cell.angle_alpha   90.00
_cell.angle_beta   90.00
_cell.angle_gamma   90.00
#
_symmetry.space_group_name_H-M   'P 1'
#
loop_
_entity.id
_entity.type
_entity.pdbx_description
1 polymer ?
#
loop_
_entity_poly.entity_id
_entity_poly.type
_entity_poly.pdbx_seq_one_letter_code
_entity_poly.pdbx_strand_id
1 'polypeptide(L)'
;MVKSNLSFSLIEIIVVIAIIAVVTSMGFANFHRQQSDQQLKAETRKMADMISLARKKASVSDTSPCVAGLITNDKIKKYEFLIKPSTKTYEVFPECATNATPERITYTIQSNDILIITPAVESSIFFYPRLMTETTTMTVNIKNNVTNRCCQIDINAAGVIKEIPCAECPAL
;
A
#
# COMPACT_ATOMS: atom_id res chain seq x y z
N MET A 1 -53.77 -32.71 24.45
CA MET A 1 -52.73 -31.94 23.75
C MET A 1 -51.43 -32.72 23.88
N VAL A 2 -51.08 -33.56 22.90
CA VAL A 2 -49.88 -34.41 22.97
C VAL A 2 -48.69 -33.61 22.46
N LYS A 3 -47.74 -33.32 23.34
CA LYS A 3 -46.47 -32.67 23.01
C LYS A 3 -45.53 -33.75 22.47
N SER A 4 -45.33 -33.78 21.15
CA SER A 4 -44.36 -34.68 20.53
C SER A 4 -42.95 -34.19 20.85
N ASN A 5 -42.21 -34.96 21.65
CA ASN A 5 -40.78 -34.76 21.82
C ASN A 5 -40.09 -35.20 20.52
N LEU A 6 -39.74 -34.25 19.66
CA LEU A 6 -38.89 -34.45 18.50
C LEU A 6 -37.44 -34.60 18.99
N SER A 7 -37.07 -35.82 19.35
CA SER A 7 -35.70 -36.16 19.71
C SER A 7 -34.91 -36.48 18.45
N PHE A 8 -33.84 -35.73 18.18
CA PHE A 8 -32.92 -36.02 17.10
C PHE A 8 -32.19 -37.34 17.34
N SER A 9 -32.00 -38.13 16.28
CA SER A 9 -31.19 -39.35 16.39
C SER A 9 -29.71 -38.97 16.55
N LEU A 10 -28.96 -39.76 17.33
CA LEU A 10 -27.52 -39.55 17.53
C LEU A 10 -26.76 -39.49 16.19
N ILE A 11 -27.19 -40.29 15.20
CA ILE A 11 -26.60 -40.26 13.86
C ILE A 11 -26.88 -38.95 13.12
N GLU A 12 -28.06 -38.35 13.33
CA GLU A 12 -28.47 -37.10 12.70
C GLU A 12 -27.64 -35.93 13.24
N ILE A 13 -27.37 -35.92 14.54
CA ILE A 13 -26.48 -34.94 15.18
C ILE A 13 -25.06 -35.06 14.61
N ILE A 14 -24.52 -36.28 14.46
CA ILE A 14 -23.18 -36.49 13.91
C ILE A 14 -23.09 -35.99 12.46
N VAL A 15 -24.10 -36.29 11.63
CA VAL A 15 -24.14 -35.84 10.23
C VAL A 15 -24.18 -34.31 10.15
N VAL A 16 -24.98 -33.64 10.99
CA VAL A 16 -25.05 -32.17 11.01
C VAL A 16 -23.71 -31.55 11.43
N ILE A 17 -23.05 -32.08 12.46
CA ILE A 17 -21.74 -31.60 12.89
C ILE A 17 -20.69 -31.77 11.78
N ALA A 18 -20.70 -32.90 11.08
CA ALA A 18 -19.79 -33.14 9.95
C ALA A 18 -20.01 -32.10 8.83
N ILE A 19 -21.26 -31.81 8.48
CA ILE A 19 -21.59 -30.79 7.47
C ILE A 19 -21.12 -29.40 7.92
N ILE A 20 -21.39 -29.02 9.18
CA ILE A 20 -20.96 -27.74 9.74
C ILE A 20 -19.43 -27.62 9.70
N ALA A 21 -18.70 -28.67 10.07
CA ALA A 21 -17.24 -28.67 10.06
C ALA A 21 -16.66 -28.43 8.66
N VAL A 22 -17.22 -29.10 7.64
CA VAL A 22 -16.80 -28.92 6.24
C VAL A 22 -17.10 -27.49 5.75
N VAL A 23 -18.32 -27.00 5.95
CA VAL A 23 -18.71 -25.65 5.52
C VAL A 23 -17.88 -24.57 6.23
N THR A 24 -17.65 -24.75 7.53
CA THR A 24 -16.89 -23.80 8.35
C THR A 24 -15.43 -23.75 7.92
N SER A 25 -14.79 -24.91 7.69
CA SER A 25 -13.39 -24.95 7.24
C SER A 25 -13.19 -24.28 5.87
N MET A 26 -14.09 -24.53 4.91
CA MET A 26 -14.07 -23.86 3.60
C MET A 26 -14.31 -22.35 3.72
N GLY A 27 -15.25 -21.94 4.57
CA GLY A 27 -15.56 -20.53 4.83
C GLY A 27 -14.36 -19.77 5.39
N PHE A 28 -13.67 -20.34 6.38
CA PHE A 28 -12.49 -19.71 6.99
C PHE A 28 -11.34 -19.51 6.00
N ALA A 29 -11.04 -20.51 5.16
CA ALA A 29 -9.96 -20.40 4.18
C ALA A 29 -10.21 -19.27 3.16
N ASN A 30 -11.46 -19.16 2.67
CA ASN A 30 -11.83 -18.11 1.72
C ASN A 30 -11.88 -16.73 2.38
N PHE A 31 -12.36 -16.65 3.62
CA PHE A 31 -12.38 -15.40 4.38
C PHE A 31 -10.96 -14.85 4.58
N HIS A 32 -10.01 -15.72 4.97
CA HIS A 32 -8.62 -15.31 5.16
C HIS A 32 -7.99 -14.78 3.87
N ARG A 33 -8.19 -15.46 2.73
CA ARG A 33 -7.73 -14.98 1.42
C ARG A 33 -8.31 -13.61 1.06
N GLN A 34 -9.60 -13.41 1.27
CA GLN A 34 -10.24 -12.11 1.02
C GLN A 34 -9.68 -11.01 1.93
N GLN A 35 -9.46 -11.31 3.21
CA GLN A 35 -8.86 -10.37 4.14
C GLN A 35 -7.45 -9.96 3.71
N SER A 36 -6.61 -10.92 3.32
CA SER A 36 -5.26 -10.68 2.80
C SER A 36 -5.26 -9.82 1.53
N ASP A 37 -6.21 -10.05 0.61
CA ASP A 37 -6.37 -9.25 -0.61
C ASP A 37 -6.85 -7.82 -0.31
N GLN A 38 -7.74 -7.64 0.66
CA GLN A 38 -8.20 -6.30 1.07
C GLN A 38 -7.08 -5.50 1.75
N GLN A 39 -6.26 -6.16 2.57
CA GLN A 39 -5.07 -5.53 3.14
C GLN A 39 -4.09 -5.09 2.05
N LEU A 40 -3.84 -5.94 1.05
CA LEU A 40 -2.97 -5.61 -0.09
C LEU A 40 -3.48 -4.36 -0.83
N LYS A 41 -4.79 -4.29 -1.10
CA LYS A 41 -5.41 -3.11 -1.72
C LYS A 41 -5.29 -1.86 -0.86
N ALA A 42 -5.52 -1.99 0.45
CA ALA A 42 -5.44 -0.87 1.38
C ALA A 42 -4.01 -0.28 1.45
N GLU A 43 -2.99 -1.14 1.55
CA GLU A 43 -1.59 -0.71 1.57
C GLU A 43 -1.15 -0.10 0.24
N THR A 44 -1.58 -0.68 -0.89
CA THR A 44 -1.32 -0.13 -2.23
C THR A 44 -1.93 1.26 -2.39
N ARG A 45 -3.20 1.41 -2.00
CA ARG A 45 -3.90 2.68 -2.08
C ARG A 45 -3.26 3.74 -1.18
N LYS A 46 -2.90 3.37 0.05
CA LYS A 46 -2.19 4.26 0.97
C LYS A 46 -0.87 4.75 0.39
N MET A 47 -0.10 3.86 -0.24
CA MET A 47 1.13 4.25 -0.93
C MET A 47 0.84 5.22 -2.09
N ALA A 48 -0.15 4.91 -2.94
CA ALA A 48 -0.55 5.78 -4.05
C ALA A 48 -1.03 7.17 -3.59
N ASP A 49 -1.78 7.23 -2.48
CA ASP A 49 -2.23 8.48 -1.85
C ASP A 49 -1.04 9.31 -1.36
N MET A 50 -0.01 8.67 -0.79
CA MET A 50 1.19 9.36 -0.32
C MET A 50 2.09 9.86 -1.45
N ILE A 51 2.22 9.10 -2.54
CA ILE A 51 2.88 9.55 -3.77
C ILE A 51 2.11 10.75 -4.36
N SER A 52 0.77 10.69 -4.35
CA SER A 52 -0.09 11.78 -4.80
C SER A 52 0.04 13.02 -3.93
N LEU A 53 0.19 12.84 -2.61
CA LEU A 53 0.43 13.94 -1.67
C LEU A 53 1.78 14.62 -1.96
N ALA A 54 2.85 13.85 -2.16
CA ALA A 54 4.17 14.38 -2.51
C ALA A 54 4.11 15.22 -3.79
N ARG A 55 3.47 14.70 -4.84
CA ARG A 55 3.24 15.42 -6.10
C ARG A 55 2.45 16.72 -5.90
N LYS A 56 1.35 16.67 -5.13
CA LYS A 56 0.51 17.85 -4.87
C LYS A 56 1.30 18.92 -4.13
N LYS A 57 2.05 18.55 -3.09
CA LYS A 57 2.91 19.47 -2.33
C LYS A 57 4.00 20.11 -3.20
N ALA A 58 4.63 19.32 -4.08
CA ALA A 58 5.58 19.84 -5.08
C ALA A 58 4.91 20.85 -6.03
N SER A 59 3.71 20.50 -6.54
CA SER A 59 2.98 21.32 -7.51
C SER A 59 2.54 22.68 -6.97
N VAL A 60 2.29 22.78 -5.67
CA VAL A 60 1.98 24.07 -5.00
C VAL A 60 3.21 24.74 -4.40
N SER A 61 4.40 24.13 -4.54
CA SER A 61 5.66 24.62 -3.95
C SER A 61 5.54 24.87 -2.45
N ASP A 62 4.94 23.91 -1.72
CA ASP A 62 4.64 24.03 -0.28
C ASP A 62 5.92 24.11 0.58
N THR A 63 6.44 25.32 0.82
CA THR A 63 7.68 25.54 1.58
C THR A 63 7.57 25.23 3.08
N SER A 64 6.38 24.92 3.60
CA SER A 64 6.15 24.73 5.05
C SER A 64 7.13 23.77 5.74
N PRO A 65 7.57 22.65 5.13
CA PRO A 65 8.49 21.73 5.81
C PRO A 65 9.95 22.23 5.78
N CYS A 66 10.30 23.17 4.91
CA CYS A 66 11.65 23.73 4.79
C CYS A 66 11.92 24.89 5.75
N VAL A 67 10.94 25.30 6.55
CA VAL A 67 11.08 26.39 7.52
C VAL A 67 11.63 25.87 8.85
N ALA A 68 12.77 25.16 8.81
CA ALA A 68 13.49 24.78 10.01
C ALA A 68 14.44 25.92 10.42
N GLY A 69 13.96 26.86 11.25
CA GLY A 69 14.83 27.77 12.02
C GLY A 69 15.31 29.05 11.33
N LEU A 70 14.40 29.98 11.02
CA LEU A 70 14.63 31.42 10.74
C LEU A 70 14.85 31.86 9.29
N ILE A 71 14.92 30.97 8.29
CA ILE A 71 15.00 31.38 6.87
C ILE A 71 13.60 31.35 6.25
N THR A 72 12.93 32.50 6.24
CA THR A 72 11.54 32.67 5.77
C THR A 72 11.35 32.55 4.25
N ASN A 73 12.43 32.34 3.49
CA ASN A 73 12.42 32.33 2.02
C ASN A 73 13.05 31.08 1.41
N ASP A 74 13.22 30.00 2.17
CA ASP A 74 13.79 28.78 1.58
C ASP A 74 12.84 28.19 0.54
N LYS A 75 13.41 27.86 -0.62
CA LYS A 75 12.67 27.33 -1.77
C LYS A 75 12.76 25.82 -1.74
N ILE A 76 11.72 25.15 -2.19
CA ILE A 76 11.78 23.71 -2.42
C ILE A 76 12.45 23.44 -3.76
N LYS A 77 13.46 22.56 -3.75
CA LYS A 77 14.05 22.03 -4.99
C LYS A 77 13.17 20.93 -5.56
N LYS A 78 12.77 19.96 -4.74
CA LYS A 78 11.92 18.83 -5.12
C LYS A 78 11.29 18.17 -3.89
N TYR A 79 10.27 17.35 -4.11
CA TYR A 79 9.82 16.35 -3.16
C TYR A 79 10.34 14.98 -3.59
N GLU A 80 10.79 14.20 -2.61
CA GLU A 80 11.25 12.84 -2.80
C GLU A 80 10.29 11.88 -2.12
N PHE A 81 9.91 10.83 -2.86
CA PHE A 81 9.24 9.66 -2.33
C PHE A 81 10.23 8.50 -2.40
N LEU A 82 10.75 8.09 -1.24
CA LEU A 82 11.78 7.08 -1.11
C LEU A 82 11.14 5.74 -0.73
N ILE A 83 11.38 4.71 -1.53
CA ILE A 83 10.88 3.35 -1.29
C ILE A 83 12.02 2.51 -0.77
N LYS A 84 11.83 1.82 0.36
CA LYS A 84 12.79 0.90 0.97
C LYS A 84 12.18 -0.50 1.07
N PRO A 85 12.30 -1.32 0.00
CA PRO A 85 11.68 -2.65 -0.06
C PRO A 85 12.14 -3.58 1.06
N SER A 86 13.43 -3.52 1.43
CA SER A 86 14.05 -4.38 2.45
C SER A 86 13.47 -4.17 3.86
N THR A 87 13.17 -2.93 4.22
CA THR A 87 12.57 -2.56 5.51
C THR A 87 11.05 -2.46 5.46
N LYS A 88 10.44 -2.67 4.28
CA LYS A 88 9.01 -2.46 4.02
C LYS A 88 8.52 -1.06 4.41
N THR A 89 9.39 -0.06 4.23
CA THR A 89 9.06 1.34 4.54
C THR A 89 9.09 2.20 3.28
N TYR A 90 8.36 3.30 3.34
CA TYR A 90 8.47 4.38 2.38
C TYR A 90 8.41 5.72 3.10
N GLU A 91 9.14 6.70 2.58
CA GLU A 91 9.34 8.00 3.20
C GLU A 91 8.98 9.10 2.21
N VAL A 92 8.37 10.17 2.73
CA VAL A 92 8.09 11.39 1.96
C VAL A 92 8.76 12.57 2.65
N PHE A 93 9.58 13.30 1.90
CA PHE A 93 10.23 14.51 2.40
C PHE A 93 10.56 15.48 1.27
N PRO A 94 10.61 16.79 1.53
CA PRO A 94 11.16 17.73 0.58
C PRO A 94 12.69 17.77 0.63
N GLU A 95 13.29 18.12 -0.49
CA GLU A 95 14.66 18.65 -0.55
C GLU A 95 14.59 20.17 -0.65
N CYS A 96 15.11 20.84 0.37
CA CYS A 96 15.13 22.28 0.47
C CYS A 96 16.33 22.88 -0.29
N ALA A 97 16.25 24.16 -0.67
CA ALA A 97 17.34 24.80 -1.40
C ALA A 97 18.55 25.02 -0.50
N THR A 98 18.31 25.36 0.76
CA THR A 98 19.34 25.32 1.81
C THR A 98 19.56 23.89 2.33
N ASN A 99 20.69 23.64 3.02
CA ASN A 99 21.01 22.33 3.62
C ASN A 99 20.12 21.98 4.83
N ALA A 100 18.92 22.57 4.93
CA ALA A 100 17.92 22.18 5.91
C ALA A 100 17.50 20.73 5.62
N THR A 101 17.51 19.89 6.65
CA THR A 101 17.02 18.51 6.59
C THR A 101 15.64 18.47 7.23
N PRO A 102 14.56 18.63 6.44
CA PRO A 102 13.20 18.58 6.95
C PRO A 102 12.88 17.19 7.53
N GLU A 103 11.91 17.16 8.43
CA GLU A 103 11.43 15.90 9.00
C GLU A 103 10.87 14.98 7.91
N ARG A 104 11.24 13.71 7.97
CA ARG A 104 10.78 12.69 7.04
C ARG A 104 9.49 12.07 7.56
N ILE A 105 8.47 12.01 6.70
CA ILE A 105 7.24 11.30 7.03
C ILE A 105 7.41 9.84 6.61
N THR A 106 7.62 8.96 7.58
CA THR A 106 7.87 7.53 7.36
C THR A 106 6.61 6.70 7.55
N TYR A 107 6.36 5.79 6.63
CA TYR A 107 5.30 4.79 6.71
C TYR A 107 5.88 3.39 6.62
N THR A 108 5.32 2.48 7.42
CA THR A 108 5.70 1.07 7.45
C THR A 108 4.51 0.22 7.06
N ILE A 109 4.71 -0.71 6.12
CA ILE A 109 3.73 -1.75 5.80
C ILE A 109 3.71 -2.73 6.97
N GLN A 110 2.59 -2.79 7.68
CA GLN A 110 2.47 -3.58 8.92
C GLN A 110 2.30 -5.09 8.67
N SER A 111 1.96 -5.49 7.44
CA SER A 111 1.72 -6.90 7.11
C SER A 111 3.00 -7.64 6.76
N ASN A 112 3.20 -8.80 7.39
CA ASN A 112 4.29 -9.72 7.05
C ASN A 112 4.11 -10.35 5.67
N ASP A 113 2.86 -10.50 5.23
CA ASP A 113 2.50 -11.15 3.97
C ASP A 113 2.63 -10.21 2.77
N ILE A 114 2.72 -8.89 3.00
CA ILE A 114 2.85 -7.89 1.94
C ILE A 114 4.32 -7.54 1.73
N LEU A 115 4.73 -7.52 0.46
CA LEU A 115 6.10 -7.25 0.01
C LEU A 115 6.09 -6.26 -1.14
N ILE A 116 7.09 -5.37 -1.19
CA ILE A 116 7.36 -4.55 -2.37
C ILE A 116 8.35 -5.36 -3.23
N ILE A 117 7.93 -5.74 -4.44
CA ILE A 117 8.75 -6.55 -5.36
C ILE A 117 9.40 -5.69 -6.46
N THR A 118 8.82 -4.53 -6.76
CA THR A 118 9.40 -3.54 -7.66
C THR A 118 9.16 -2.16 -7.04
N PRO A 119 10.19 -1.33 -6.87
CA PRO A 119 11.61 -1.63 -7.08
C PRO A 119 12.11 -2.73 -6.11
N ALA A 120 13.12 -3.50 -6.52
CA ALA A 120 13.72 -4.55 -5.67
C ALA A 120 14.77 -4.01 -4.69
N VAL A 121 15.27 -2.80 -4.97
CA VAL A 121 16.24 -2.07 -4.15
C VAL A 121 15.65 -0.72 -3.76
N GLU A 122 16.33 -0.01 -2.87
CA GLU A 122 15.96 1.35 -2.50
C GLU A 122 15.89 2.23 -3.77
N SER A 123 14.81 2.98 -3.93
CA SER A 123 14.62 3.84 -5.11
C SER A 123 13.75 5.04 -4.78
N SER A 124 14.01 6.13 -5.50
CA SER A 124 13.38 7.43 -5.27
C SER A 124 12.56 7.87 -6.47
N ILE A 125 11.39 8.44 -6.19
CA ILE A 125 10.58 9.16 -7.16
C ILE A 125 10.70 10.65 -6.82
N PHE A 126 11.09 11.46 -7.80
CA PHE A 126 11.26 12.89 -7.63
C PHE A 126 10.10 13.65 -8.25
N PHE A 127 9.54 14.59 -7.50
CA PHE A 127 8.51 15.53 -7.96
C PHE A 127 9.05 16.94 -7.85
N TYR A 128 9.08 17.65 -8.97
CA TYR A 128 9.58 19.02 -9.01
C TYR A 128 8.45 20.06 -9.00
N PRO A 129 8.73 21.29 -8.55
CA PRO A 129 7.81 22.42 -8.69
C PRO A 129 7.42 22.69 -10.15
N ARG A 130 6.26 23.34 -10.35
CA ARG A 130 5.51 23.62 -11.61
C ARG A 130 6.29 23.98 -12.89
N LEU A 131 7.58 24.29 -12.82
CA LEU A 131 8.41 24.72 -13.95
C LEU A 131 9.39 23.64 -14.44
N MET A 132 9.44 22.47 -13.80
CA MET A 132 10.28 21.34 -14.23
C MET A 132 9.40 20.12 -14.52
N THR A 133 9.44 19.65 -15.76
CA THR A 133 8.51 18.63 -16.31
C THR A 133 8.96 17.19 -16.12
N GLU A 134 10.10 16.95 -15.49
CA GLU A 134 10.65 15.60 -15.38
C GLU A 134 10.20 14.95 -14.07
N THR A 135 9.17 14.11 -14.12
CA THR A 135 8.92 13.15 -13.04
C THR A 135 9.57 11.83 -13.41
N THR A 136 10.23 11.17 -12.44
CA THR A 136 10.75 9.81 -12.64
C THR A 136 9.60 8.88 -13.01
N THR A 137 9.70 8.19 -14.15
CA THR A 137 8.77 7.11 -14.47
C THR A 137 9.10 5.90 -13.60
N MET A 138 8.12 5.39 -12.88
CA MET A 138 8.33 4.22 -12.01
C MET A 138 7.07 3.40 -11.90
N THR A 139 7.26 2.09 -11.89
CA THR A 139 6.22 1.13 -11.57
C THR A 139 6.56 0.53 -10.22
N VAL A 140 5.62 0.63 -9.28
CA VAL A 140 5.72 0.00 -7.96
C VAL A 140 4.80 -1.20 -7.91
N ASN A 141 5.37 -2.37 -7.71
CA ASN A 141 4.62 -3.62 -7.60
C ASN A 141 4.63 -4.09 -6.15
N ILE A 142 3.45 -4.33 -5.61
CA ILE A 142 3.23 -4.78 -4.25
C ILE A 142 2.56 -6.15 -4.32
N LYS A 143 3.17 -7.15 -3.70
CA LYS A 143 2.76 -8.56 -3.71
C LYS A 143 2.23 -8.97 -2.34
N ASN A 144 1.16 -9.75 -2.32
CA ASN A 144 0.79 -10.57 -1.18
C ASN A 144 1.36 -11.99 -1.36
N ASN A 145 2.14 -12.47 -0.39
CA ASN A 145 2.81 -13.77 -0.44
C ASN A 145 1.87 -14.95 -0.16
N VAL A 146 0.74 -14.73 0.51
CA VAL A 146 -0.25 -15.77 0.82
C VAL A 146 -1.17 -16.04 -0.37
N THR A 147 -1.62 -14.99 -1.05
CA THR A 147 -2.55 -15.11 -2.20
C THR A 147 -1.86 -15.09 -3.56
N ASN A 148 -0.55 -14.78 -3.59
CA ASN A 148 0.23 -14.57 -4.81
C ASN A 148 -0.39 -13.55 -5.79
N ARG A 149 -1.09 -12.55 -5.23
CA ARG A 149 -1.66 -11.44 -5.98
C ARG A 149 -0.79 -10.21 -5.87
N CYS A 150 -0.75 -9.43 -6.95
CA CYS A 150 0.02 -8.21 -7.06
C CYS A 150 -0.91 -7.06 -7.42
N CYS A 151 -0.73 -5.93 -6.75
CA CYS A 151 -1.26 -4.64 -7.19
C CYS A 151 -0.09 -3.78 -7.69
N GLN A 152 -0.38 -2.89 -8.62
CA GLN A 152 0.64 -2.08 -9.28
C GLN A 152 0.26 -0.60 -9.23
N ILE A 153 1.26 0.25 -9.01
CA ILE A 153 1.14 1.70 -9.08
C ILE A 153 2.07 2.16 -10.19
N ASP A 154 1.51 2.75 -11.24
CA ASP A 154 2.26 3.32 -12.34
C ASP A 154 2.34 4.84 -12.22
N ILE A 155 3.56 5.36 -12.38
CA ILE A 155 3.85 6.78 -12.43
C ILE A 155 4.47 7.06 -13.79
N ASN A 156 3.79 7.87 -14.59
CA ASN A 156 4.30 8.28 -15.90
C ASN A 156 5.15 9.56 -15.80
N ALA A 157 5.74 9.97 -16.93
CA ALA A 157 6.65 11.13 -16.98
C ALA A 157 5.94 12.45 -16.62
N ALA A 158 4.62 12.53 -16.81
CA ALA A 158 3.80 13.67 -16.40
C ALA A 158 3.42 13.64 -14.89
N GLY A 159 3.93 12.66 -14.14
CA GLY A 159 3.62 12.42 -12.74
C GLY A 159 2.18 11.98 -12.50
N VAL A 160 1.47 11.48 -13.52
CA VAL A 160 0.15 10.87 -13.33
C VAL A 160 0.35 9.54 -12.65
N ILE A 161 -0.34 9.36 -11.53
CA ILE A 161 -0.29 8.16 -10.69
C ILE A 161 -1.55 7.36 -11.01
N LYS A 162 -1.38 6.09 -11.38
CA LYS A 162 -2.46 5.18 -11.73
C LYS A 162 -2.31 3.90 -10.92
N GLU A 163 -3.36 3.56 -10.18
CA GLU A 163 -3.50 2.25 -9.55
C GLU A 163 -4.04 1.25 -10.59
N ILE A 164 -3.32 0.15 -10.78
CA ILE A 164 -3.77 -0.98 -11.59
C ILE A 164 -4.44 -2.00 -10.65
N PRO A 165 -5.64 -2.50 -11.00
CA PRO A 165 -6.34 -3.50 -10.20
C PRO A 165 -5.49 -4.72 -9.92
N CYS A 166 -5.61 -5.24 -8.70
CA CYS A 166 -4.79 -6.37 -8.27
C CYS A 166 -5.13 -7.64 -9.06
N ALA A 167 -4.13 -8.28 -9.63
CA ALA A 167 -4.23 -9.51 -10.41
C ALA A 167 -3.30 -10.59 -9.83
N GLU A 168 -3.28 -11.77 -10.42
CA GLU A 168 -2.20 -12.73 -10.14
C GLU A 168 -0.86 -12.13 -10.54
N CYS A 169 0.16 -12.32 -9.72
CA CYS A 169 1.50 -11.84 -10.03
C CYS A 169 2.04 -12.57 -11.28
N PRO A 170 2.71 -11.87 -12.21
CA PRO A 170 3.43 -12.54 -13.29
C PRO A 170 4.46 -13.51 -12.71
N ALA A 171 4.69 -14.63 -13.40
CA ALA A 171 5.78 -15.54 -13.04
C ALA A 171 7.11 -14.78 -13.16
N LEU A 172 7.84 -14.72 -12.04
CA LEU A 172 9.18 -14.13 -11.96
C LEU A 172 10.20 -14.96 -12.72
#